data_AF-A0A2R4BNU9-F1
#
_entry.id   AF-A0A2R4BNU9-F1
#
_cell.length_a   1.000
_cell.length_b   1.000
_cell.length_c   1.000
_cell.angle_alpha   90.00
_cell.angle_beta   90.00
_cell.angle_gamma   90.00
#
_symmetry.space_group_name_H-M   'P 1'
#
loop_
_entity.id
_entity.type
_entity.pdbx_description
1 polymer ?
#
loop_
_entity_poly.entity_id
_entity_poly.type
_entity_poly.pdbx_seq_one_letter_code
_entity_poly.pdbx_strand_id
1 'polypeptide(L)'
;MKQELASRALNIAIAVNQCLFVLLTLGTANPDEAPSAAAWRLEGEGRLTGRLFRPAIDWVFVRLPFGWAEADHCRKAYESERLRNHLPKAYRNAQ
;
A
#
# COMPACT_ATOMS: atom_id res chain seq x y z
N MET A 1 15.19 20.22 6.94
CA MET A 1 16.07 19.41 6.08
C MET A 1 15.88 17.90 6.28
N LYS A 2 16.06 17.35 7.49
CA LYS A 2 15.87 15.91 7.75
C LYS A 2 14.44 15.40 7.46
N GLN A 3 13.43 16.17 7.86
CA GLN A 3 12.02 15.85 7.60
C GLN A 3 11.69 15.87 6.10
N GLU A 4 12.14 16.89 5.36
CA GLU A 4 12.00 16.97 3.90
C GLU A 4 12.62 15.77 3.16
N LEU A 5 13.81 15.35 3.57
CA LEU A 5 14.47 14.20 2.97
C LEU A 5 13.68 12.91 3.21
N ALA A 6 13.14 12.73 4.43
CA ALA A 6 12.30 11.59 4.78
C ALA A 6 11.00 11.56 3.95
N SER A 7 10.32 12.70 3.80
CA SER A 7 9.12 12.81 2.96
C SER A 7 9.41 12.49 1.50
N ARG A 8 10.54 12.96 0.95
CA ARG A 8 10.94 12.66 -0.43
C ARG A 8 11.24 11.19 -0.63
N ALA A 9 11.99 10.58 0.29
CA ALA A 9 12.28 9.15 0.26
C ALA A 9 10.99 8.31 0.35
N LEU A 10 10.05 8.70 1.22
CA LEU A 10 8.75 8.04 1.33
C LEU A 10 7.94 8.15 0.03
N ASN A 11 7.86 9.34 -0.58
CA ASN A 11 7.15 9.53 -1.85
C ASN A 11 7.75 8.67 -2.97
N ILE A 12 9.08 8.57 -3.04
CA ILE A 12 9.77 7.70 -4.01
C ILE A 12 9.42 6.23 -3.74
N ALA A 13 9.46 5.79 -2.48
CA ALA A 13 9.13 4.42 -2.12
C ALA A 13 7.68 4.05 -2.49
N ILE A 14 6.72 4.95 -2.25
CA ILE A 14 5.31 4.76 -2.64
C ILE A 14 5.19 4.65 -4.17
N ALA A 15 5.81 5.58 -4.91
CA ALA A 15 5.74 5.59 -6.37
C ALA A 15 6.37 4.33 -6.98
N VAL A 16 7.53 3.88 -6.48
CA VAL A 16 8.17 2.64 -6.93
C VAL A 16 7.30 1.44 -6.60
N ASN A 17 6.72 1.37 -5.40
CA ASN A 17 5.86 0.27 -4.99
C ASN A 17 4.61 0.13 -5.89
N GLN A 18 3.90 1.23 -6.16
CA GLN A 18 2.73 1.23 -7.04
C GLN A 18 3.13 0.93 -8.50
N CYS A 19 4.26 1.46 -8.96
CA CYS A 19 4.80 1.17 -10.30
C CYS A 19 5.13 -0.32 -10.49
N LEU A 20 5.86 -0.90 -9.53
CA LEU A 20 6.17 -2.34 -9.58
C LEU A 20 4.89 -3.18 -9.56
N PHE A 21 3.87 -2.77 -8.81
CA PHE A 21 2.61 -3.50 -8.77
C PHE A 21 1.88 -3.51 -10.11
N VAL A 22 1.76 -2.35 -10.77
CA VAL A 22 1.13 -2.29 -12.09
C VAL A 22 1.94 -3.06 -13.14
N LEU A 23 3.27 -3.06 -13.05
CA LEU A 23 4.13 -3.85 -13.94
C LEU A 23 3.95 -5.36 -13.72
N LEU A 24 3.98 -5.83 -12.46
CA LEU A 24 3.82 -7.24 -12.12
C LEU A 24 2.44 -7.80 -12.47
N THR A 25 1.42 -6.93 -12.43
CA THR A 25 0.04 -7.28 -12.78
C THR A 25 -0.27 -7.03 -14.26
N LEU A 26 0.73 -6.66 -15.07
CA LEU A 26 0.58 -6.34 -16.50
C LEU A 26 -0.54 -5.34 -16.79
N GLY A 27 -0.66 -4.32 -15.92
CA GLY A 27 -1.66 -3.27 -16.05
C GLY A 27 -3.03 -3.58 -15.45
N THR A 28 -3.22 -4.74 -14.80
CA THR A 28 -4.52 -5.08 -14.19
C THR A 28 -4.71 -4.51 -12.78
N ALA A 29 -3.64 -4.08 -12.11
CA ALA A 29 -3.75 -3.32 -10.86
C ALA A 29 -4.41 -1.94 -11.10
N ASN A 30 -5.15 -1.46 -10.10
CA ASN A 30 -5.70 -0.11 -10.17
C ASN A 30 -4.58 0.94 -10.08
N PRO A 31 -4.73 2.09 -10.76
CA PRO A 31 -3.84 3.22 -10.54
C PRO A 31 -3.87 3.68 -9.08
N ASP A 32 -2.72 4.13 -8.57
CA ASP A 32 -2.60 4.64 -7.19
C ASP A 32 -3.00 3.59 -6.13
N GLU A 33 -2.75 2.30 -6.39
CA GLU A 33 -3.02 1.22 -5.45
C GLU A 33 -1.73 0.44 -5.14
N ALA A 34 -1.36 0.36 -3.86
CA ALA A 34 -0.30 -0.53 -3.40
C ALA A 34 -0.73 -2.02 -3.37
N PRO A 35 0.21 -2.99 -3.55
CA PRO A 35 -0.09 -4.41 -3.42
C PRO A 35 -0.78 -4.79 -2.11
N SER A 36 -0.34 -4.21 -0.98
CA SER A 36 -0.93 -4.46 0.34
C SER A 36 -2.38 -3.97 0.43
N ALA A 37 -2.69 -2.81 -0.17
CA ALA A 37 -4.05 -2.28 -0.23
C ALA A 37 -4.94 -3.16 -1.13
N ALA A 38 -4.41 -3.58 -2.28
CA ALA A 38 -5.11 -4.51 -3.17
C ALA A 38 -5.40 -5.84 -2.50
N ALA A 39 -4.45 -6.41 -1.74
CA ALA A 39 -4.64 -7.67 -1.03
C ALA A 39 -5.82 -7.60 -0.05
N TRP A 40 -5.92 -6.51 0.72
CA TRP A 40 -7.05 -6.26 1.62
C TRP A 40 -8.38 -6.09 0.86
N ARG A 41 -8.41 -5.27 -0.19
CA ARG A 41 -9.61 -5.06 -1.01
C ARG A 41 -10.10 -6.36 -1.66
N LEU A 42 -9.20 -7.09 -2.32
CA LEU A 42 -9.52 -8.34 -3.01
C LEU A 42 -10.02 -9.42 -2.05
N GLU A 43 -9.52 -9.43 -0.81
CA GLU A 43 -10.05 -10.30 0.22
C GLU A 43 -11.48 -9.92 0.61
N GLY A 44 -11.75 -8.62 0.79
CA GLY A 44 -13.09 -8.08 1.06
C GLY A 44 -14.09 -8.34 -0.08
N GLU A 45 -13.61 -8.39 -1.32
CA GLU A 45 -14.38 -8.82 -2.50
C GLU A 45 -14.59 -10.35 -2.57
N GLY A 46 -14.01 -11.12 -1.65
CA GLY A 46 -14.12 -12.58 -1.62
C GLY A 46 -13.21 -13.31 -2.61
N ARG A 47 -12.22 -12.62 -3.22
CA ARG A 47 -11.31 -13.25 -4.18
C ARG A 47 -10.26 -14.10 -3.47
N LEU A 48 -9.95 -15.26 -4.05
CA LEU A 48 -8.97 -16.20 -3.52
C LEU A 48 -7.56 -15.60 -3.40
N THR A 49 -7.17 -14.77 -4.36
CA THR A 49 -5.87 -14.09 -4.33
C THR A 49 -5.73 -13.21 -3.08
N GLY A 50 -6.74 -12.39 -2.76
CA GLY A 50 -6.73 -11.58 -1.54
C GLY A 50 -6.66 -12.41 -0.26
N ARG A 51 -7.47 -13.48 -0.18
CA ARG A 51 -7.48 -14.41 0.97
C ARG A 51 -6.13 -15.11 1.21
N LEU A 52 -5.35 -15.34 0.16
CA LEU A 52 -4.03 -15.96 0.27
C LEU A 52 -2.93 -14.92 0.53
N PHE A 53 -2.89 -13.85 -0.27
CA PHE A 53 -1.81 -12.87 -0.22
C PHE A 53 -1.90 -11.94 0.99
N ARG A 54 -3.10 -11.54 1.46
CA ARG A 54 -3.25 -10.66 2.63
C ARG A 54 -2.56 -11.23 3.89
N PRO A 55 -2.88 -12.44 4.37
CA PRO A 55 -2.22 -12.97 5.56
C PRO A 55 -0.72 -13.21 5.36
N ALA A 56 -0.30 -13.58 4.14
CA ALA A 56 1.12 -13.76 3.83
C ALA A 56 1.90 -12.44 3.92
N ILE A 57 1.35 -11.35 3.35
CA ILE A 57 1.95 -10.02 3.41
C ILE A 57 1.98 -9.52 4.86
N ASP A 58 0.86 -9.58 5.58
CA ASP A 58 0.84 -9.15 6.99
C ASP A 58 1.84 -9.95 7.85
N TRP A 59 1.97 -11.26 7.62
CA TRP A 59 2.96 -12.08 8.32
C TRP A 59 4.40 -11.62 8.05
N VAL A 60 4.72 -11.30 6.78
CA VAL A 60 6.03 -10.77 6.40
C VAL A 60 6.31 -9.43 7.08
N PHE A 61 5.34 -8.52 7.11
CA PHE A 61 5.48 -7.20 7.75
C PHE A 61 5.51 -7.24 9.28
N VAL A 62 4.96 -8.29 9.89
CA VAL A 62 5.10 -8.57 11.33
C VAL A 62 6.46 -9.21 11.66
N ARG A 63 7.00 -10.08 10.79
CA ARG A 63 8.15 -10.94 11.12
C ARG A 63 9.51 -10.43 10.64
N LEU A 64 9.57 -9.63 9.58
CA LEU A 64 10.82 -9.10 9.05
C LEU A 64 11.48 -8.15 10.06
N PRO A 65 12.83 -8.13 10.16
CA PRO A 65 13.56 -7.22 11.06
C PRO A 65 13.42 -5.75 10.67
N PHE A 66 13.06 -5.46 9.42
CA PHE A 66 12.68 -4.13 8.94
C PHE A 66 11.15 -3.93 8.89
N GLY A 67 10.38 -4.98 9.19
CA GLY A 67 8.95 -4.92 9.38
C GLY A 67 8.67 -4.28 10.73
N TRP A 68 7.87 -3.23 10.75
CA TRP A 68 7.67 -2.34 11.90
C TRP A 68 6.79 -2.97 13.00
N ALA A 69 6.84 -4.29 13.16
CA ALA A 69 5.93 -5.11 13.97
C ALA A 69 4.46 -4.72 13.74
N GLU A 70 4.12 -4.46 12.47
CA GLU A 70 2.85 -3.85 12.13
C GLU A 70 1.78 -4.91 11.88
N ALA A 71 0.97 -5.19 12.90
CA ALA A 71 -0.27 -5.92 12.73
C ALA A 71 -1.23 -5.12 11.83
N ASP A 72 -1.97 -5.83 10.97
CA ASP A 72 -2.92 -5.28 9.98
C ASP A 72 -2.31 -4.31 8.95
N HIS A 73 -1.08 -4.56 8.51
CA HIS A 73 -0.40 -3.72 7.53
C HIS A 73 -1.23 -3.50 6.25
N CYS A 74 -1.84 -4.56 5.71
CA CYS A 74 -2.68 -4.49 4.51
C CYS A 74 -3.92 -3.61 4.70
N ARG A 75 -4.58 -3.69 5.87
CA ARG A 75 -5.74 -2.85 6.19
C ARG A 75 -5.35 -1.38 6.25
N LYS A 76 -4.25 -1.06 6.93
CA LYS A 76 -3.78 0.33 7.06
C LYS A 76 -3.34 0.91 5.72
N ALA A 77 -2.70 0.10 4.88
CA ALA A 77 -2.37 0.49 3.51
C ALA A 77 -3.66 0.83 2.73
N TYR A 78 -4.67 -0.04 2.79
CA TYR A 78 -5.97 0.21 2.17
C TYR A 78 -6.64 1.49 2.69
N GLU A 79 -6.65 1.72 4.00
CA GLU A 79 -7.19 2.94 4.60
C GLU A 79 -6.42 4.19 4.18
N SER A 80 -5.10 4.11 4.08
CA SER A 80 -4.24 5.19 3.60
C SER A 80 -4.55 5.59 2.16
N GLU A 81 -4.69 4.61 1.26
CA GLU A 81 -5.05 4.85 -0.14
C GLU A 81 -6.47 5.43 -0.24
N ARG A 82 -7.44 4.84 0.49
CA ARG A 82 -8.83 5.30 0.52
C ARG A 82 -8.98 6.74 1.02
N LEU A 83 -8.20 7.11 2.04
CA LEU A 83 -8.18 8.46 2.61
C LEU A 83 -7.19 9.40 1.89
N ARG A 84 -6.46 8.90 0.87
CA ARG A 84 -5.44 9.64 0.12
C ARG A 84 -4.39 10.28 1.02
N ASN A 85 -3.96 9.56 2.06
CA ASN A 85 -3.06 10.07 3.08
C ASN A 85 -1.63 10.35 2.58
N HIS A 86 -1.24 9.74 1.46
CA HIS A 86 0.03 10.02 0.77
C HIS A 86 -0.02 11.27 -0.10
N LEU A 87 -1.20 11.72 -0.52
CA LEU A 87 -1.33 12.92 -1.34
C LEU A 87 -1.15 14.21 -0.53
N PRO A 88 -0.65 15.30 -1.14
CA PRO A 88 -0.68 16.63 -0.54
C PRO A 88 -2.12 17.03 -0.16
N LYS A 89 -2.28 17.78 0.94
CA LYS A 89 -3.60 18.19 1.46
C LYS A 89 -4.49 18.86 0.39
N ALA A 90 -3.89 19.62 -0.53
CA ALA A 90 -4.59 20.26 -1.64
C ALA A 90 -5.35 19.29 -2.55
N TYR A 91 -4.89 18.04 -2.68
CA TYR A 91 -5.53 17.02 -3.52
C TYR A 91 -6.53 16.14 -2.77
N ARG A 92 -6.62 16.24 -1.43
CA ARG A 92 -7.53 15.42 -0.61
C ARG A 92 -8.96 15.93 -0.61
N ASN A 93 -9.16 17.25 -0.72
CA ASN A 93 -10.47 17.90 -0.59
C ASN A 93 -11.23 18.04 -1.91
N ALA A 94 -10.74 17.43 -3.00
CA ALA A 94 -11.36 17.50 -4.31
C ALA A 94 -12.45 16.42 -4.53
N GLN A 95 -13.15 16.00 -3.47
CA GLN A 95 -14.22 14.99 -3.52
C GLN A 95 -15.59 15.64 -3.42
#